data_AF-A0A7K2NV32-F1
#
_entry.id   AF-A0A7K2NV32-F1
#
_cell.length_a   1.000
_cell.length_b   1.000
_cell.length_c   1.000
_cell.angle_alpha   90.00
_cell.angle_beta   90.00
_cell.angle_gamma   90.00
#
_symmetry.space_group_name_H-M   'P 1'
#
loop_
_entity.id
_entity.type
_entity.pdbx_description
1 polymer ?
#
loop_
_entity_poly.entity_id
_entity_poly.type
_entity_poly.pdbx_seq_one_letter_code
_entity_poly.pdbx_strand_id
1 'polypeptide(L)'
;MSTQESVSALAPGALLLCRAEPDSVAVVAPLLGERMPLVRAGARWSALVPEGGPWRDGREPVDPVVAGWAAALAVGAPWPVLALWWDADRAGYVLASGFRRPV
;
A
#
# COMPACT_ATOMS: atom_id res chain seq x y z
N MET A 1 -8.04 25.13 32.61
CA MET A 1 -8.66 24.60 31.38
C MET A 1 -7.74 24.94 30.23
N SER A 2 -6.89 23.98 29.83
CA SER A 2 -6.13 24.07 28.57
C SER A 2 -6.74 23.03 27.66
N THR A 3 -7.35 23.48 26.57
CA THR A 3 -7.93 22.62 25.53
C THR A 3 -6.79 21.86 24.88
N GLN A 4 -6.53 20.65 25.36
CA GLN A 4 -5.75 19.69 24.61
C GLN A 4 -6.65 19.32 23.42
N GLU A 5 -6.41 19.93 22.27
CA GLU A 5 -6.89 19.39 21.01
C GLU A 5 -6.32 17.97 20.94
N SER A 6 -7.15 16.99 21.26
CA SER A 6 -6.89 15.61 20.90
C SER A 6 -6.87 15.59 19.38
N VAL A 7 -5.69 15.84 18.80
CA VAL A 7 -5.40 15.39 17.43
C VAL A 7 -5.69 13.90 17.51
N SER A 8 -6.82 13.49 16.91
CA SER A 8 -7.16 12.07 16.81
C SER A 8 -5.94 11.42 16.19
N ALA A 9 -5.19 10.64 16.97
CA ALA A 9 -4.00 9.97 16.49
C ALA A 9 -4.40 9.27 15.19
N LEU A 10 -3.72 9.61 14.09
CA LEU A 10 -4.08 9.07 12.78
C LEU A 10 -4.07 7.56 12.88
N ALA A 11 -5.22 6.94 12.60
CA ALA A 11 -5.31 5.49 12.57
C ALA A 11 -4.29 4.98 11.54
N PRO A 12 -3.48 3.95 11.86
CA PRO A 12 -2.47 3.45 10.95
C PRO A 12 -3.09 3.03 9.62
N GLY A 13 -2.45 3.42 8.53
CA GLY A 13 -3.01 3.25 7.20
C GLY A 13 -1.93 3.17 6.13
N ALA A 14 -2.38 2.78 4.94
CA ALA A 14 -1.51 2.56 3.81
C ALA A 14 -2.20 2.85 2.48
N LEU A 15 -1.40 3.00 1.43
CA LEU A 15 -1.84 3.15 0.05
C LEU A 15 -0.80 2.55 -0.88
N LEU A 16 -1.21 1.70 -1.83
CA LEU A 16 -0.32 1.08 -2.82
C LEU A 16 -0.61 1.68 -4.20
N LEU A 17 0.30 2.50 -4.71
CA LEU A 17 0.24 3.07 -6.06
C LEU A 17 0.95 2.15 -7.05
N CYS A 18 0.20 1.61 -8.01
CA CYS A 18 0.66 0.68 -9.02
C CYS A 18 0.79 1.40 -10.37
N ARG A 19 1.95 1.29 -11.05
CA ARG A 19 2.15 1.87 -12.40
C ARG A 19 1.51 1.01 -13.49
N ALA A 20 0.22 0.77 -13.35
CA ALA A 20 -0.58 -0.01 -14.28
C ALA A 20 -2.04 0.45 -14.30
N GLU A 21 -2.76 0.10 -15.35
CA GLU A 21 -4.22 0.29 -15.42
C GLU A 21 -4.94 -0.70 -14.48
N PRO A 22 -6.15 -0.36 -13.99
CA PRO A 22 -6.83 -1.16 -12.97
C PRO A 22 -6.98 -2.64 -13.35
N ASP A 23 -7.32 -2.93 -14.59
CA ASP A 23 -7.51 -4.32 -15.06
C ASP A 23 -6.25 -5.16 -14.92
N SER A 24 -5.06 -4.58 -15.11
CA SER A 24 -3.79 -5.28 -14.90
C SER A 24 -3.48 -5.51 -13.43
N VAL A 25 -3.85 -4.56 -12.56
CA VAL A 25 -3.65 -4.68 -11.11
C VAL A 25 -4.62 -5.70 -10.51
N ALA A 26 -5.87 -5.74 -11.00
CA ALA A 26 -6.90 -6.65 -10.54
C ALA A 26 -6.51 -8.13 -10.66
N VAL A 27 -5.63 -8.48 -11.62
CA VAL A 27 -5.11 -9.84 -11.81
C VAL A 27 -4.17 -10.26 -10.68
N VAL A 28 -3.36 -9.33 -10.15
CA VAL A 28 -2.32 -9.63 -9.14
C VAL A 28 -2.74 -9.26 -7.72
N ALA A 29 -3.69 -8.34 -7.53
CA ALA A 29 -4.17 -7.92 -6.22
C ALA A 29 -4.62 -9.08 -5.30
N PRO A 30 -5.26 -10.17 -5.80
CA PRO A 30 -5.61 -11.31 -4.95
C PRO A 30 -4.43 -12.01 -4.27
N LEU A 31 -3.19 -11.85 -4.77
CA LEU A 31 -1.98 -12.41 -4.15
C LEU A 31 -1.68 -11.82 -2.77
N LEU A 32 -2.23 -10.64 -2.48
CA LEU A 32 -2.03 -9.97 -1.19
C LEU A 32 -2.81 -10.62 -0.05
N GLY A 33 -3.73 -11.54 -0.36
CA GLY A 33 -4.54 -12.24 0.64
C GLY A 33 -5.61 -11.36 1.32
N GLU A 34 -5.70 -10.09 0.94
CA GLU A 34 -6.62 -9.11 1.52
C GLU A 34 -7.48 -8.45 0.44
N ARG A 35 -8.74 -8.16 0.80
CA ARG A 35 -9.64 -7.41 -0.07
C ARG A 35 -9.34 -5.92 0.07
N MET A 36 -8.97 -5.29 -1.04
CA MET A 36 -8.65 -3.87 -1.10
C MET A 36 -9.41 -3.22 -2.26
N PRO A 37 -10.15 -2.13 -2.02
CA PRO A 37 -10.62 -1.25 -3.08
C PRO A 37 -9.51 -0.90 -4.07
N LEU A 38 -9.80 -1.15 -5.34
CA LEU A 38 -8.95 -0.75 -6.46
C LEU A 38 -9.59 0.44 -7.18
N VAL A 39 -8.86 1.53 -7.26
CA VAL A 39 -9.31 2.77 -7.90
C VAL A 39 -8.29 3.26 -8.93
N ARG A 40 -8.74 4.01 -9.93
CA ARG A 40 -7.83 4.67 -10.88
C ARG A 40 -7.14 5.85 -10.17
N ALA A 41 -5.82 6.00 -10.37
CA ALA A 41 -4.99 7.01 -9.73
C ALA A 41 -4.24 7.88 -10.76
N GLY A 42 -4.93 8.26 -11.84
CA GLY A 42 -4.37 9.01 -12.97
C GLY A 42 -3.96 8.14 -14.16
N ALA A 43 -3.29 8.74 -15.14
CA ALA A 43 -2.96 8.06 -16.39
C ALA A 43 -1.92 6.93 -16.17
N ARG A 44 -2.28 5.68 -16.47
CA ARG A 44 -1.48 4.46 -16.26
C ARG A 44 -1.08 4.21 -14.79
N TRP A 45 -1.85 4.75 -13.85
CA TRP A 45 -1.67 4.50 -12.41
C TRP A 45 -2.99 4.03 -11.81
N SER A 46 -2.89 3.11 -10.86
CA SER A 46 -4.00 2.64 -10.05
C SER A 46 -3.59 2.60 -8.59
N ALA A 47 -4.55 2.69 -7.69
CA ALA A 47 -4.34 2.63 -6.26
C ALA A 47 -5.11 1.46 -5.66
N LEU A 48 -4.43 0.63 -4.88
CA LEU A 48 -5.07 -0.28 -3.93
C LEU A 48 -5.10 0.44 -2.58
N VAL A 49 -6.28 0.54 -1.99
CA VAL A 49 -6.51 1.17 -0.68
C VAL A 49 -6.83 0.07 0.31
N PRO A 50 -5.89 -0.34 1.18
CA PRO A 50 -6.21 -1.27 2.25
C PRO A 50 -7.25 -0.65 3.20
N GLU A 51 -8.41 -1.29 3.32
CA GLU A 51 -9.41 -0.90 4.33
C GLU A 51 -8.92 -1.26 5.75
N GLY A 52 -7.89 -2.09 5.82
CA GLY A 52 -7.25 -2.61 7.01
C GLY A 52 -6.26 -3.69 6.66
N GLY A 53 -5.45 -4.10 7.63
CA GLY A 53 -4.51 -5.20 7.51
C GLY A 53 -4.11 -5.73 8.89
N PRO A 54 -3.11 -6.63 8.96
CA PRO A 54 -2.57 -7.19 10.21
C PRO A 54 -2.27 -6.15 11.30
N TRP A 55 -2.01 -4.90 10.91
CA TRP A 55 -1.74 -3.79 11.84
C TRP A 55 -2.97 -3.25 12.58
N ARG A 56 -4.21 -3.50 12.13
CA ARG A 56 -5.41 -3.00 12.84
C ARG A 56 -5.58 -3.63 14.22
N ASP A 57 -5.17 -4.88 14.37
CA ASP A 57 -5.21 -5.61 15.65
C ASP A 57 -3.92 -5.44 16.45
N GLY A 58 -3.00 -4.58 16.00
CA GLY A 58 -1.67 -4.41 16.61
C GLY A 58 -0.76 -5.63 16.49
N ARG A 59 -1.08 -6.60 15.62
CA ARG A 59 -0.29 -7.82 15.44
C ARG A 59 1.03 -7.57 14.74
N GLU A 60 1.03 -6.69 13.75
CA GLU A 60 2.22 -6.35 12.98
C GLU A 60 2.29 -4.83 12.73
N PRO A 61 3.48 -4.21 12.69
CA PRO A 61 3.61 -2.80 12.33
C PRO A 61 3.22 -2.58 10.86
N VAL A 62 2.69 -1.39 10.53
CA VAL A 62 2.21 -1.08 9.16
C VAL A 62 3.34 -1.13 8.11
N ASP A 63 4.54 -0.64 8.45
CA ASP A 63 5.70 -0.56 7.55
C ASP A 63 6.10 -1.92 6.92
N PRO A 64 6.45 -2.96 7.70
CA PRO A 64 6.86 -4.26 7.14
C PRO A 64 5.73 -4.96 6.36
N VAL A 65 4.47 -4.82 6.77
CA VAL A 65 3.34 -5.41 6.05
C VAL A 65 3.21 -4.77 4.66
N VAL A 66 3.23 -3.43 4.61
CA VAL A 66 3.09 -2.67 3.38
C VAL A 66 4.29 -2.88 2.45
N ALA A 67 5.50 -2.99 2.99
CA ALA A 67 6.69 -3.37 2.25
C ALA A 67 6.56 -4.77 1.62
N GLY A 68 6.02 -5.74 2.37
CA GLY A 68 5.76 -7.10 1.88
C GLY A 68 4.75 -7.13 0.73
N TRP A 69 3.66 -6.38 0.84
CA TRP A 69 2.68 -6.26 -0.24
C TRP A 69 3.27 -5.60 -1.50
N ALA A 70 4.06 -4.55 -1.34
CA ALA A 70 4.73 -3.91 -2.46
C ALA A 70 5.68 -4.87 -3.19
N ALA A 71 6.45 -5.65 -2.43
CA ALA A 71 7.33 -6.68 -2.99
C ALA A 71 6.54 -7.79 -3.71
N ALA A 72 5.44 -8.28 -3.12
CA ALA A 72 4.60 -9.29 -3.73
C ALA A 72 4.02 -8.83 -5.08
N LEU A 73 3.51 -7.59 -5.15
CA LEU A 73 3.03 -7.00 -6.40
C LEU A 73 4.15 -6.85 -7.43
N ALA A 74 5.31 -6.37 -7.00
CA ALA A 74 6.48 -6.18 -7.86
C ALA A 74 7.02 -7.51 -8.41
N VAL A 75 6.92 -8.62 -7.67
CA VAL A 75 7.26 -9.96 -8.19
C VAL A 75 6.22 -10.44 -9.21
N GLY A 76 4.94 -10.19 -8.94
CA GLY A 76 3.83 -10.62 -9.80
C GLY A 76 3.69 -9.82 -11.10
N ALA A 77 4.40 -8.69 -11.25
CA ALA A 77 4.19 -7.79 -12.37
C ALA A 77 5.44 -7.00 -12.80
N PRO A 78 5.55 -6.63 -14.10
CA PRO A 78 6.72 -5.91 -14.63
C PRO A 78 6.72 -4.39 -14.35
N TRP A 79 5.77 -3.90 -13.57
CA TRP A 79 5.58 -2.47 -13.29
C TRP A 79 5.94 -2.12 -11.83
N PRO A 80 6.41 -0.89 -11.57
CA PRO A 80 6.74 -0.45 -10.21
C PRO A 80 5.51 -0.20 -9.34
N VAL A 81 5.67 -0.42 -8.04
CA VAL A 81 4.71 -0.16 -6.97
C VAL A 81 5.33 0.83 -5.98
N LEU A 82 4.59 1.88 -5.63
CA LEU A 82 4.96 2.83 -4.59
C LEU A 82 3.98 2.67 -3.43
N ALA A 83 4.47 2.10 -2.34
CA ALA A 83 3.74 1.87 -1.11
C ALA A 83 3.91 3.07 -0.19
N LEU A 84 2.82 3.63 0.31
CA LEU A 84 2.78 4.72 1.29
C LEU A 84 2.19 4.16 2.57
N TRP A 85 2.73 4.56 3.72
CA TRP A 85 2.22 4.15 5.02
C TRP A 85 2.33 5.28 6.05
N TRP A 86 1.48 5.22 7.06
CA TRP A 86 1.52 6.12 8.21
C TRP A 86 1.01 5.41 9.47
N ASP A 87 1.53 5.81 10.62
CA ASP A 87 1.05 5.49 11.95
C ASP A 87 0.94 6.77 12.79
N ALA A 88 0.76 6.66 14.11
CA ALA A 88 0.61 7.82 14.99
C ALA A 88 1.86 8.71 15.07
N ASP A 89 3.03 8.14 14.80
CA ASP A 89 4.34 8.77 15.05
C ASP A 89 5.17 8.96 13.77
N ARG A 90 4.91 8.16 12.74
CA ARG A 90 5.75 8.05 11.55
C ARG A 90 4.92 7.93 10.28
N ALA A 91 5.51 8.38 9.18
CA ALA A 91 5.04 8.08 7.84
C ALA A 91 6.24 7.75 6.96
N GLY A 92 6.02 6.92 5.95
CA GLY A 92 7.08 6.44 5.08
C GLY A 92 6.55 5.95 3.74
N TYR A 93 7.50 5.59 2.88
CA TYR A 93 7.18 4.98 1.60
C TYR A 93 8.21 3.92 1.20
N VAL A 94 7.77 2.96 0.40
CA VAL A 94 8.59 1.90 -0.19
C VAL A 94 8.37 1.91 -1.70
N LEU A 95 9.45 1.96 -2.47
CA LEU A 95 9.40 1.74 -3.91
C LEU A 95 9.86 0.32 -4.22
N ALA A 96 8.97 -0.50 -4.75
CA ALA A 96 9.28 -1.84 -5.21
C ALA A 96 9.15 -1.89 -6.74
N SER A 97 10.15 -2.39 -7.42
CA SER A 97 10.07 -2.68 -8.86
C SER A 97 10.57 -4.08 -9.10
N GLY A 98 9.78 -4.89 -9.82
CA GLY A 98 10.13 -6.25 -10.16
C GLY A 98 11.42 -6.36 -10.96
N PHE A 99 11.88 -7.60 -11.15
CA PHE A 99 12.95 -7.89 -12.10
C PHE A 99 12.52 -7.44 -13.49
N ARG A 100 13.07 -6.33 -13.97
CA ARG A 100 13.06 -6.06 -15.41
C ARG A 100 13.98 -7.09 -16.03
N ARG A 101 13.44 -7.94 -16.89
CA ARG A 101 14.26 -8.73 -17.81
C ARG A 101 15.10 -7.70 -18.60
N PRO A 102 16.44 -7.72 -18.53
CA PRO A 102 17.23 -6.92 -19.44
C PRO A 102 16.91 -7.42 -20.84
N VAL A 103 16.40 -6.51 -21.68
CA VAL A 103 16.22 -6.73 -23.12
C VAL A 103 17.55 -6.52 -23.83
#